data_AF-X1QR30-F1
#
_entry.id   AF-X1QR30-F1
#
_cell.length_a   1.000
_cell.length_b   1.000
_cell.length_c   1.000
_cell.angle_alpha   90.00
_cell.angle_beta   90.00
_cell.angle_gamma   90.00
#
_symmetry.space_group_name_H-M   'P 1'
#
loop_
_entity.id
_entity.type
_entity.pdbx_description
1 polymer ?
#
loop_
_entity_poly.entity_id
_entity_poly.type
_entity_poly.pdbx_seq_one_letter_code
_entity_poly.pdbx_strand_id
1 'polypeptide(L)'
;FQYGITCNAFAPFAKTRAAFELTAYDKAVTEAESPWMDRKFAFSLENTPSAEDVAPFITYLASDESAKINGRVFLIAGSSIGIFSEPEIVKTLIKYGGKWTIDELRQQGLSASVTALS
;
A
#
# COMPACT_ATOMS: atom_id res chain seq x y z
N PHE A 1 15.90 -15.56 -12.46
CA PHE A 1 15.46 -14.51 -13.41
C PHE A 1 16.28 -14.65 -14.69
N GLN A 2 15.67 -14.53 -15.88
CA GLN A 2 16.34 -14.84 -17.16
C GLN A 2 17.66 -14.07 -17.39
N TYR A 3 17.80 -12.89 -16.78
CA TYR A 3 18.97 -12.02 -16.89
C TYR A 3 19.66 -11.69 -15.55
N GLY A 4 19.27 -12.36 -14.46
CA GLY A 4 19.81 -12.05 -13.12
C GLY A 4 19.38 -10.71 -12.51
N ILE A 5 18.55 -9.92 -13.21
CA ILE A 5 18.03 -8.64 -12.72
C ILE A 5 16.84 -8.88 -11.78
N THR A 6 16.86 -8.22 -10.63
CA THR A 6 15.73 -8.14 -9.69
C THR A 6 15.06 -6.76 -9.77
N CYS A 7 13.76 -6.71 -9.52
CA CYS A 7 12.95 -5.51 -9.46
C CYS A 7 11.95 -5.66 -8.31
N ASN A 8 11.96 -4.72 -7.38
CA ASN A 8 11.08 -4.70 -6.21
C ASN A 8 10.50 -3.29 -6.04
N ALA A 9 9.38 -3.19 -5.31
CA ALA A 9 8.77 -1.92 -4.95
C ALA A 9 8.76 -1.75 -3.43
N PHE A 10 8.73 -0.51 -2.97
CA PHE A 10 8.59 -0.19 -1.55
C PHE A 10 7.65 0.99 -1.34
N ALA A 11 6.92 0.95 -0.23
CA ALA A 11 6.08 2.01 0.29
C ALA A 11 6.78 2.59 1.54
N PRO A 12 7.51 3.71 1.40
CA PRO A 12 8.23 4.29 2.52
C PRO A 12 7.29 5.13 3.40
N PHE A 13 7.39 4.93 4.72
CA PHE A 13 6.83 5.82 5.73
C PHE A 13 7.97 6.54 6.44
N ALA A 14 8.21 7.78 6.03
CA ALA A 14 9.37 8.56 6.45
C ALA A 14 9.08 10.06 6.47
N LYS A 15 9.81 10.76 7.34
CA LYS A 15 9.73 12.20 7.56
C LYS A 15 10.47 12.96 6.46
N THR A 16 9.84 13.01 5.28
CA THR A 16 10.30 13.79 4.12
C THR A 16 9.53 15.11 4.02
N ARG A 17 9.89 15.97 3.06
CA ARG A 17 9.16 17.22 2.77
C ARG A 17 7.65 17.00 2.64
N ALA A 18 7.21 15.89 2.03
CA ALA A 18 5.80 15.57 1.88
C ALA A 18 5.09 15.42 3.25
N ALA A 19 5.74 14.82 4.25
CA ALA A 19 5.17 14.69 5.60
C ALA A 19 4.93 16.04 6.27
N PHE A 20 5.81 17.03 6.03
CA PHE A 20 5.62 18.40 6.53
C PHE A 20 4.45 19.09 5.83
N GLU A 21 4.34 18.96 4.51
CA GLU A 21 3.24 19.54 3.72
C GLU A 21 1.88 18.94 4.12
N LEU A 22 1.81 17.62 4.30
CA LEU A 22 0.63 16.92 4.83
C LEU A 22 0.24 17.43 6.22
N THR A 23 1.21 17.58 7.13
CA THR A 23 0.94 18.10 8.48
C THR A 23 0.42 19.54 8.45
N ALA A 24 0.95 20.38 7.55
CA ALA A 24 0.50 21.75 7.39
C ALA A 24 -0.93 21.81 6.81
N TYR A 25 -1.22 20.97 5.83
CA TYR A 25 -2.55 20.82 5.25
C TYR A 25 -3.59 20.38 6.30
N ASP A 26 -3.26 19.38 7.12
CA ASP A 26 -4.13 18.88 8.19
C ASP A 26 -4.49 19.96 9.22
N LYS A 27 -3.55 20.88 9.50
CA LYS A 27 -3.79 22.02 10.39
C LYS A 27 -4.61 23.13 9.75
N ALA A 28 -4.58 23.25 8.43
CA ALA A 28 -5.23 24.34 7.70
C ALA A 28 -6.67 23.99 7.28
N VAL A 29 -6.96 22.71 7.05
CA VAL A 29 -8.26 22.24 6.52
C VAL A 29 -9.10 21.64 7.64
N THR A 30 -10.40 21.92 7.66
CA THR A 30 -11.35 21.35 8.63
C THR A 30 -11.85 19.96 8.21
N GLU A 31 -12.41 19.19 9.13
CA GLU A 31 -12.92 17.83 8.84
C GLU A 31 -14.05 17.87 7.81
N ALA A 32 -14.89 18.90 7.85
CA ALA A 32 -15.98 19.12 6.89
C ALA A 32 -15.47 19.38 5.46
N GLU A 33 -14.27 19.96 5.31
CA GLU A 33 -13.66 20.27 4.01
C GLU A 33 -12.86 19.09 3.44
N SER A 34 -12.57 18.07 4.25
CA SER A 34 -11.90 16.84 3.81
C SER A 34 -12.53 15.59 4.41
N PRO A 35 -13.79 15.27 4.05
CA PRO A 35 -14.50 14.10 4.60
C PRO A 35 -13.90 12.76 4.16
N TRP A 36 -13.01 12.79 3.17
CA TRP A 36 -12.30 11.61 2.63
C TRP A 36 -11.01 11.29 3.39
N MET A 37 -10.54 12.20 4.25
CA MET A 37 -9.35 12.00 5.07
C MET A 37 -9.77 11.58 6.48
N ASP A 38 -9.57 10.31 6.81
CA ASP A 38 -9.73 9.83 8.18
C ASP A 38 -8.52 10.22 9.01
N ARG A 39 -8.68 11.28 9.82
CA ARG A 39 -7.63 11.82 10.69
C ARG A 39 -7.19 10.86 11.79
N LYS A 40 -7.91 9.75 12.04
CA LYS A 40 -7.49 8.71 13.00
C LYS A 40 -6.21 8.00 12.57
N PHE A 41 -5.92 8.02 11.27
CA PHE A 41 -4.68 7.46 10.70
C PHE A 41 -3.61 8.54 10.46
N ALA A 42 -3.84 9.78 10.91
CA ALA A 42 -2.84 10.83 10.84
C ALA A 42 -1.75 10.57 11.90
N PHE A 43 -0.60 10.08 11.45
CA PHE A 43 0.57 9.93 12.29
C PHE A 43 1.16 11.30 12.60
N SER A 44 1.51 11.55 13.86
CA SER A 44 2.19 12.80 14.20
C SER A 44 3.55 12.86 13.50
N LEU A 45 3.89 14.06 13.03
CA LEU A 45 5.20 14.33 12.42
C LEU A 45 6.37 14.04 13.38
N GLU A 46 6.12 14.08 14.69
CA GLU A 46 7.07 13.73 15.74
C GLU A 46 7.32 12.22 15.79
N ASN A 47 6.28 11.41 15.62
CA ASN A 47 6.35 9.95 15.61
C ASN A 47 6.69 9.37 14.22
N THR A 48 6.91 10.23 13.21
CA THR A 48 7.28 9.79 11.88
C THR A 48 8.79 9.50 11.83
N PRO A 49 9.22 8.28 11.42
CA PRO A 49 10.62 7.90 11.34
C PRO A 49 11.46 8.77 10.40
N SER A 50 12.78 8.76 10.56
CA SER A 50 13.68 9.50 9.68
C SER A 50 13.67 8.91 8.27
N ALA A 51 13.92 9.76 7.27
CA ALA A 51 14.13 9.29 5.90
C ALA A 51 15.37 8.41 5.77
N GLU A 52 16.40 8.65 6.59
CA GLU A 52 17.63 7.85 6.62
C GLU A 52 17.37 6.40 7.06
N ASP A 53 16.30 6.14 7.80
CA ASP A 53 15.96 4.80 8.28
C ASP A 53 15.60 3.84 7.13
N VAL A 54 15.26 4.37 5.95
CA VAL A 54 14.96 3.58 4.75
C VAL A 54 16.25 3.07 4.08
N ALA A 55 17.36 3.80 4.21
CA ALA A 55 18.57 3.56 3.43
C ALA A 55 19.22 2.17 3.63
N PRO A 56 19.31 1.61 4.85
CA PRO A 56 19.92 0.30 5.05
C PRO A 56 19.20 -0.82 4.29
N PHE A 57 17.87 -0.83 4.32
CA PHE A 57 17.10 -1.89 3.65
C PHE A 57 17.17 -1.76 2.12
N ILE A 58 17.14 -0.54 1.59
CA ILE A 58 17.33 -0.32 0.15
C ILE A 58 18.74 -0.75 -0.28
N THR A 59 19.75 -0.47 0.53
CA THR A 59 21.13 -0.91 0.27
C THR A 59 21.23 -2.44 0.29
N TYR A 60 20.56 -3.11 1.23
CA TYR A 60 20.44 -4.57 1.25
C TYR A 60 19.77 -5.10 -0.02
N LEU A 61 18.67 -4.50 -0.48
CA LEU A 61 18.02 -4.90 -1.73
C LEU A 61 18.91 -4.68 -2.96
N ALA A 62 19.89 -3.78 -2.91
CA ALA A 62 20.87 -3.55 -3.97
C ALA A 62 22.12 -4.46 -3.88
N SER A 63 22.25 -5.28 -2.84
CA SER A 63 23.39 -6.19 -2.62
C SER A 63 23.23 -7.53 -3.33
N ASP A 64 24.31 -8.30 -3.44
CA ASP A 64 24.27 -9.67 -3.98
C ASP A 64 23.45 -10.63 -3.09
N GLU A 65 23.30 -10.32 -1.81
CA GLU A 65 22.59 -11.15 -0.82
C GLU A 65 21.07 -11.18 -1.10
N SER A 66 20.55 -10.15 -1.77
CA SER A 66 19.14 -10.04 -2.15
C SER A 66 18.86 -10.65 -3.53
N ALA A 67 19.82 -11.33 -4.18
CA ALA A 67 19.68 -11.84 -5.56
C ALA A 67 18.51 -12.81 -5.79
N LYS A 68 17.87 -13.31 -4.73
CA LYS A 68 16.67 -14.16 -4.79
C LYS A 68 15.35 -13.41 -4.48
N ILE A 69 15.41 -12.14 -4.13
CA ILE A 69 14.26 -11.30 -3.76
C ILE A 69 13.84 -10.50 -5.00
N ASN A 70 12.69 -10.85 -5.59
CA ASN A 70 12.19 -10.20 -6.80
C ASN A 70 10.66 -10.15 -6.81
N GLY A 71 10.12 -9.09 -7.42
CA GLY A 71 8.69 -8.91 -7.62
C GLY A 71 7.92 -8.67 -6.33
N ARG A 72 8.58 -8.21 -5.26
CA ARG A 72 7.96 -7.99 -3.96
C ARG A 72 7.68 -6.52 -3.69
N VAL A 73 6.67 -6.27 -2.87
CA VAL A 73 6.35 -4.95 -2.34
C VAL A 73 6.62 -4.94 -0.83
N PHE A 74 7.37 -3.96 -0.37
CA PHE A 74 7.74 -3.81 1.04
C PHE A 74 7.14 -2.55 1.66
N LEU A 75 6.72 -2.60 2.92
CA LEU A 75 6.49 -1.42 3.76
C LEU A 75 7.77 -1.16 4.55
N ILE A 76 8.26 0.08 4.56
CA ILE A 76 9.45 0.46 5.36
C ILE A 76 9.07 1.63 6.23
N ALA A 77 9.13 1.47 7.55
CA ALA A 77 8.75 2.49 8.52
C ALA A 77 9.71 2.44 9.71
N GLY A 78 10.76 3.27 9.69
CA GLY A 78 11.79 3.25 10.71
C GLY A 78 12.46 1.89 10.79
N SER A 79 12.42 1.25 11.96
CA SER A 79 12.94 -0.11 12.17
C SER A 79 12.01 -1.23 11.72
N SER A 80 10.81 -0.91 11.20
CA SER A 80 9.83 -1.90 10.76
C SER A 80 9.92 -2.16 9.27
N ILE A 81 9.99 -3.44 8.90
CA ILE A 81 9.93 -3.90 7.50
C ILE A 81 8.73 -4.85 7.40
N GLY A 82 7.74 -4.45 6.61
CA GLY A 82 6.59 -5.28 6.25
C GLY A 82 6.75 -5.82 4.84
N ILE A 83 6.21 -7.01 4.59
CA ILE A 83 6.12 -7.61 3.25
C ILE A 83 4.64 -7.70 2.90
N PHE A 84 4.23 -7.10 1.79
CA PHE A 84 2.87 -7.29 1.31
C PHE A 84 2.74 -8.70 0.73
N SER A 85 1.65 -9.38 1.09
CA SER A 85 1.25 -10.60 0.40
C SER A 85 0.85 -10.27 -1.04
N GLU A 86 1.02 -11.23 -1.93
CA GLU A 86 0.43 -11.11 -3.27
C GLU A 86 -1.10 -11.11 -3.15
N PRO A 87 -1.81 -10.28 -3.92
CA PRO A 87 -3.26 -10.34 -3.96
C PRO A 87 -3.70 -11.67 -4.56
N GLU A 88 -4.52 -12.42 -3.82
CA GLU A 88 -5.07 -13.68 -4.28
C GLU A 88 -6.51 -13.50 -4.77
N ILE A 89 -6.82 -14.08 -5.93
CA ILE A 89 -8.20 -14.14 -6.41
C ILE A 89 -8.93 -15.23 -5.63
N VAL A 90 -9.63 -14.83 -4.59
CA VAL A 90 -10.41 -15.72 -3.72
C VAL A 90 -11.72 -16.22 -4.34
N LYS A 91 -12.27 -15.47 -5.30
CA LYS A 91 -13.53 -15.81 -5.98
C LYS A 91 -13.58 -15.17 -7.36
N THR A 92 -13.98 -15.95 -8.36
CA THR A 92 -14.16 -15.49 -9.75
C THR A 92 -15.59 -15.74 -10.20
N LEU A 93 -16.24 -14.72 -10.76
CA LEU A 93 -17.54 -14.83 -11.39
C LEU A 93 -17.38 -14.70 -12.91
N ILE A 94 -17.95 -15.63 -13.66
CA ILE A 94 -17.84 -15.66 -15.13
C ILE A 94 -19.25 -15.52 -15.72
N LYS A 95 -19.42 -14.55 -16.63
CA LYS A 95 -20.63 -14.44 -17.47
C LYS A 95 -20.31 -14.88 -18.89
N TYR A 96 -21.14 -15.77 -19.41
CA TYR A 96 -21.08 -16.19 -20.80
C TYR A 96 -22.04 -15.36 -21.64
N GLY A 97 -21.67 -15.09 -22.89
CA GLY A 97 -22.56 -14.48 -23.88
C GLY A 97 -22.76 -12.97 -23.77
N GLY A 98 -21.96 -12.24 -22.98
CA GLY A 98 -22.02 -10.77 -22.97
C GLY A 98 -21.41 -10.12 -21.74
N LYS A 99 -21.61 -8.80 -21.63
CA LYS A 99 -21.17 -8.01 -20.47
C LYS A 99 -22.17 -8.15 -19.32
N TRP A 100 -21.67 -8.06 -18.09
CA TRP A 100 -22.51 -7.95 -16.91
C TRP A 100 -23.34 -6.66 -16.95
N THR A 101 -24.61 -6.74 -16.56
CA THR A 101 -25.40 -5.56 -16.21
C THR A 101 -25.23 -5.26 -14.72
N ILE A 102 -25.54 -4.03 -14.31
CA ILE A 102 -25.47 -3.64 -12.89
C ILE A 102 -26.43 -4.49 -12.04
N ASP A 103 -27.62 -4.80 -12.54
CA ASP A 103 -28.62 -5.57 -11.78
C ASP A 103 -28.20 -7.03 -11.59
N GLU A 104 -27.56 -7.64 -12.59
CA GLU A 104 -26.99 -8.98 -12.45
C GLU A 104 -25.88 -9.00 -11.38
N LEU A 105 -24.99 -8.02 -11.37
CA LEU A 105 -23.92 -7.93 -10.36
C LEU A 105 -24.46 -7.72 -8.94
N ARG A 106 -25.55 -6.95 -8.79
CA ARG A 106 -26.25 -6.79 -7.51
C ARG A 106 -26.78 -8.12 -6.99
N GLN A 107 -27.35 -8.95 -7.86
CA GLN A 107 -27.88 -10.26 -7.49
C GLN A 107 -26.78 -11.26 -7.09
N GLN A 108 -25.57 -11.14 -7.64
CA GLN A 108 -24.44 -12.00 -7.29
C GLN A 108 -23.89 -11.78 -5.87
N GLY A 109 -24.36 -10.75 -5.14
CA GLY A 109 -23.99 -10.54 -3.74
C GLY A 109 -22.50 -10.21 -3.54
N LEU A 110 -21.88 -9.53 -4.50
CA LEU A 110 -20.47 -9.12 -4.44
C LEU A 110 -20.14 -8.33 -3.17
N SER A 111 -21.06 -7.48 -2.70
CA SER A 111 -20.88 -6.72 -1.45
C SER A 111 -20.73 -7.61 -0.21
N ALA A 112 -21.53 -8.67 -0.09
CA ALA A 112 -21.46 -9.60 1.04
C ALA A 112 -20.22 -10.49 0.99
N SER A 113 -19.70 -10.77 -0.22
CA SER A 113 -18.49 -11.58 -0.40
C SER A 113 -17.19 -10.81 -0.08
N VAL A 114 -17.20 -9.47 -0.18
CA VAL A 114 -16.04 -8.62 0.12
C VAL A 114 -15.86 -8.40 1.63
N THR A 115 -16.94 -8.24 2.40
CA THR A 115 -16.89 -7.98 3.84
C THR A 115 -16.47 -9.20 4.69
N ALA A 116 -16.58 -10.43 4.16
CA ALA A 116 -16.24 -11.66 4.89
C ALA A 116 -14.74 -12.04 4.83
N LEU A 117 -13.92 -11.25 4.12
CA LEU A 117 -12.49 -11.49 3.92
C LEU A 117 -11.59 -10.56 4.73
N SER A 118 -12.18 -9.67 5.54
CA SER A 118 -11.54 -8.77 6.49
C SER A 118 -11.77 -9.24 7.93
#